data_AF-A0A7X7JX53-F1
#
_entry.id   AF-A0A7X7JX53-F1
#
_cell.length_a   1.000
_cell.length_b   1.000
_cell.length_c   1.000
_cell.angle_alpha   90.00
_cell.angle_beta   90.00
_cell.angle_gamma   90.00
#
_symmetry.space_group_name_H-M   'P 1'
#
loop_
_entity.id
_entity.type
_entity.pdbx_description
1 polymer ?
#
loop_
_entity_poly.entity_id
_entity_poly.type
_entity_poly.pdbx_seq_one_letter_code
_entity_poly.pdbx_strand_id
1 'polypeptide(L)'
;MGSSFDAAAISLRLALMGYGSDASGASTDAGTRLITPILDKHRELSRRLGPSLSPIGARIETFLDDYFEGTDWDCKLPARTLVLDQEGLARAMSLPKGGDYFASEQLSSYRLANGVLHNPANDRRTTKGVFHIAEGGLPIEDDKIAVDRDVAARIFAAAMQPPEDSLLLPYTAEAEEQAHVWVSLLMRPVVVPEVPGFTPERTMEIRFFAPATLMANIDFVAGIFGNGGDPFLPDNDAALDPETWTGHSGAVILAPHLTRLKKKDLGLPHYDDATARQRRDGQYWIDEDEFYNNGSAFKLCVRDERGVIVTVIADNYFGYCKKEVKAQISYATNLMGLVEEEHAGGALAFPRYNLGQTYATKPDTPQQFADVVDRDPGKWDVQTGGYAVHREIEDVILVPAGAEFSLRDGSVTWGDGAGRVALRANNTYVTPDGYQIELLHLAADGAQWTLVGTSQHPTEAHKPATVSGGGKSEISKNITDAFVTGSAYVEDFTADLAQVAGIVERDFSNRFVDDTVDHRPLLSDERSMGSVIKLLTPSSDFTDEYNGWLEAIPNHVKELVFVVKRFYRPEWGTDWASHFSVPKINGRA
;
A
#
# COMPACT_ATOMS: atom_id res chain seq x y z
N MET A 1 2.14 1.44 -22.46
CA MET A 1 3.26 0.77 -23.15
C MET A 1 2.80 -0.62 -23.49
N GLY A 2 2.80 -0.99 -24.77
CA GLY A 2 3.02 -2.37 -25.15
C GLY A 2 4.37 -2.36 -25.85
N SER A 3 5.37 -3.01 -25.27
CA SER A 3 6.62 -3.25 -25.99
C SER A 3 6.33 -4.11 -27.24
N SER A 4 7.23 -4.14 -28.22
CA SER A 4 7.09 -5.10 -29.34
C SER A 4 6.99 -6.55 -28.84
N PHE A 5 7.58 -6.82 -27.68
CA PHE A 5 7.51 -8.09 -26.99
C PHE A 5 6.10 -8.42 -26.47
N ASP A 6 5.40 -7.46 -25.86
CA ASP A 6 4.02 -7.66 -25.37
C ASP A 6 3.07 -8.00 -26.52
N ALA A 7 3.19 -7.32 -27.66
CA ALA A 7 2.38 -7.60 -28.84
C ALA A 7 2.61 -9.03 -29.37
N ALA A 8 3.87 -9.47 -29.43
CA ALA A 8 4.20 -10.83 -29.84
C ALA A 8 3.69 -11.87 -28.83
N ALA A 9 3.83 -11.60 -27.53
CA ALA A 9 3.35 -12.45 -26.44
C ALA A 9 1.82 -12.62 -26.46
N ILE A 10 1.07 -11.55 -26.73
CA ILE A 10 -0.39 -11.58 -26.89
C ILE A 10 -0.77 -12.39 -28.14
N SER A 11 -0.16 -12.09 -29.29
CA SER A 11 -0.44 -12.81 -30.54
C SER A 11 -0.18 -14.32 -30.41
N LEU A 12 0.86 -14.73 -29.70
CA LEU A 12 1.16 -16.14 -29.45
C LEU A 12 0.06 -16.84 -28.65
N ARG A 13 -0.43 -16.21 -27.56
CA ARG A 13 -1.50 -16.76 -26.72
C ARG A 13 -2.84 -16.83 -27.46
N LEU A 14 -3.16 -15.79 -28.24
CA LEU A 14 -4.33 -15.79 -29.10
C LEU A 14 -4.26 -16.91 -30.14
N ALA A 15 -3.10 -17.12 -30.77
CA ALA A 15 -2.89 -18.23 -31.69
C ALA A 15 -3.05 -19.59 -30.99
N LEU A 16 -2.55 -19.79 -29.77
CA LEU A 16 -2.81 -21.02 -29.01
C LEU A 16 -4.30 -21.21 -28.69
N MET A 17 -5.02 -20.11 -28.47
CA MET A 17 -6.48 -20.07 -28.31
C MET A 17 -7.24 -20.21 -29.64
N GLY A 18 -6.55 -20.35 -30.76
CA GLY A 18 -7.17 -20.53 -32.07
C GLY A 18 -7.67 -19.24 -32.73
N TYR A 19 -7.31 -18.08 -32.19
CA TYR A 19 -7.57 -16.78 -32.79
C TYR A 19 -6.37 -16.32 -33.59
N GLY A 20 -6.63 -15.84 -34.80
CA GLY A 20 -5.61 -15.35 -35.70
C GLY A 20 -4.93 -16.46 -36.49
N SER A 21 -5.22 -16.47 -37.80
CA SER A 21 -4.20 -16.75 -38.81
C SER A 21 -4.61 -16.18 -40.17
N ASP A 22 -4.85 -14.87 -40.29
CA ASP A 22 -4.88 -14.25 -41.62
C ASP A 22 -3.67 -13.35 -41.89
N ALA A 23 -2.89 -13.85 -42.85
CA ALA A 23 -1.69 -13.29 -43.42
C ALA A 23 -2.00 -12.18 -44.44
N SER A 24 -2.79 -11.17 -44.06
CA SER A 24 -3.20 -10.07 -44.96
C SER A 24 -2.74 -8.67 -44.54
N GLY A 25 -1.75 -8.55 -43.64
CA GLY A 25 -1.10 -7.28 -43.34
C GLY A 25 0.42 -7.39 -43.47
N ALA A 26 1.01 -6.58 -44.35
CA ALA A 26 2.42 -6.63 -44.79
C ALA A 26 3.50 -6.32 -43.73
N SER A 27 3.25 -6.58 -42.43
CA SER A 27 4.20 -6.37 -41.34
C SER A 27 4.24 -7.51 -40.30
N THR A 28 3.84 -8.73 -40.66
CA THR A 28 4.09 -9.90 -39.81
C THR A 28 5.58 -10.21 -39.75
N ASP A 29 6.16 -9.98 -38.57
CA ASP A 29 7.52 -10.33 -38.18
C ASP A 29 7.88 -11.75 -38.65
N ALA A 30 9.04 -11.90 -39.29
CA ALA A 30 9.51 -13.18 -39.84
C ALA A 30 9.57 -14.28 -38.76
N GLY A 31 9.74 -13.88 -37.49
CA GLY A 31 9.70 -14.77 -36.33
C GLY A 31 8.37 -15.49 -36.14
N THR A 32 7.22 -14.82 -36.26
CA THR A 32 5.91 -15.45 -36.02
C THR A 32 5.59 -16.54 -37.05
N ARG A 33 5.92 -16.30 -38.33
CA ARG A 33 5.71 -17.32 -39.40
C ARG A 33 6.59 -18.56 -39.22
N LEU A 34 7.77 -18.42 -38.62
CA LEU A 34 8.65 -19.55 -38.33
C LEU A 34 8.08 -20.46 -37.23
N ILE A 35 7.31 -19.90 -36.29
CA ILE A 35 6.82 -20.61 -35.12
C ILE A 35 5.42 -21.21 -35.36
N THR A 36 4.63 -20.67 -36.29
CA THR A 36 3.26 -21.14 -36.62
C THR A 36 3.13 -22.66 -36.80
N PRO A 37 4.00 -23.36 -37.56
CA PRO A 37 3.85 -24.82 -37.74
C PRO A 37 4.00 -25.62 -36.43
N ILE A 38 4.77 -25.09 -35.48
CA ILE A 38 4.95 -25.70 -34.15
C ILE A 38 3.67 -25.50 -33.32
N LEU A 39 3.07 -24.32 -33.40
CA LEU A 39 1.80 -24.01 -32.72
C LEU A 39 0.64 -24.83 -33.27
N ASP A 40 0.56 -25.00 -34.58
CA ASP A 40 -0.47 -25.82 -35.22
C ASP A 40 -0.33 -27.29 -34.80
N LYS A 41 0.89 -27.82 -34.80
CA LYS A 41 1.17 -29.17 -34.30
C LYS A 41 0.78 -29.31 -32.82
N HIS A 42 1.15 -28.34 -31.99
CA HIS A 42 0.77 -28.33 -30.57
C HIS A 42 -0.75 -28.32 -30.41
N ARG A 43 -1.48 -27.51 -31.19
CA ARG A 43 -2.94 -27.45 -31.18
C ARG A 43 -3.58 -28.80 -31.50
N GLU A 44 -3.09 -29.51 -32.52
CA GLU A 44 -3.58 -30.86 -32.87
C GLU A 44 -3.26 -31.91 -31.80
N LEU A 45 -2.13 -31.79 -31.10
CA LEU A 45 -1.80 -32.66 -29.96
C LEU A 45 -2.69 -32.37 -28.75
N SER A 46 -2.92 -31.09 -28.43
CA SER A 46 -3.77 -30.67 -27.31
C SER A 46 -5.22 -31.12 -27.47
N ARG A 47 -5.75 -31.20 -28.71
CA ARG A 47 -7.08 -31.76 -28.99
C ARG A 47 -7.23 -33.23 -28.55
N ARG A 48 -6.14 -33.99 -28.39
CA ARG A 48 -6.19 -35.37 -27.91
C ARG A 48 -6.43 -35.49 -26.41
N LEU A 49 -6.04 -34.47 -25.64
CA LEU A 49 -6.15 -34.45 -24.18
C LEU A 49 -7.54 -33.98 -23.72
N GLY A 50 -8.28 -33.28 -24.59
CA GLY A 50 -9.54 -32.63 -24.23
C GLY A 50 -9.34 -31.38 -23.37
N PRO A 51 -10.42 -30.64 -23.05
CA PRO A 51 -10.34 -29.52 -22.13
C PRO A 51 -10.06 -30.03 -20.71
N SER A 52 -8.98 -29.56 -20.09
CA SER A 52 -8.62 -29.85 -18.70
C SER A 52 -8.66 -28.58 -17.85
N LEU A 53 -9.11 -28.70 -16.60
CA LEU A 53 -8.95 -27.64 -15.62
C LEU A 53 -7.53 -27.65 -15.04
N SER A 54 -7.03 -26.48 -14.67
CA SER A 54 -5.84 -26.36 -13.80
C SER A 54 -6.07 -27.05 -12.44
N PRO A 55 -5.04 -27.43 -11.67
CA PRO A 55 -5.20 -28.07 -10.36
C PRO A 55 -6.13 -27.28 -9.41
N ILE A 56 -5.95 -25.97 -9.30
CA ILE A 56 -6.86 -25.09 -8.55
C ILE A 56 -8.28 -25.11 -9.13
N GLY A 57 -8.41 -25.08 -10.46
CA GLY A 57 -9.70 -25.17 -11.15
C GLY A 57 -10.42 -26.47 -10.81
N ALA A 58 -9.71 -27.60 -10.73
CA ALA A 58 -10.27 -28.88 -10.35
C ALA A 58 -10.71 -28.91 -8.87
N ARG A 59 -9.96 -28.28 -7.95
CA ARG A 59 -10.38 -28.12 -6.54
C ARG A 59 -11.68 -27.33 -6.42
N ILE A 60 -11.78 -26.23 -7.16
CA ILE A 60 -12.99 -25.38 -7.17
C ILE A 60 -14.17 -26.12 -7.80
N GLU A 61 -13.98 -26.76 -8.96
CA GLU A 61 -15.03 -27.52 -9.65
C GLU A 61 -15.58 -28.64 -8.76
N THR A 62 -14.69 -29.43 -8.15
CA THR A 62 -15.08 -30.52 -7.22
C THR A 62 -15.93 -29.98 -6.07
N PHE A 63 -15.52 -28.83 -5.49
CA PHE A 63 -16.30 -28.20 -4.44
C PHE A 63 -17.68 -27.74 -4.93
N LEU A 64 -17.78 -27.11 -6.10
CA LEU A 64 -19.05 -26.63 -6.65
C LEU A 64 -20.00 -27.78 -6.96
N ASP A 65 -19.49 -28.85 -7.59
CA ASP A 65 -20.26 -30.05 -7.91
C ASP A 65 -20.83 -30.71 -6.64
N ASP A 66 -20.00 -30.86 -5.60
CA ASP A 66 -20.43 -31.41 -4.32
C ASP A 66 -21.40 -30.45 -3.58
N TYR A 67 -21.13 -29.14 -3.56
CA TYR A 67 -21.95 -28.16 -2.85
C TYR A 67 -23.37 -28.09 -3.44
N PHE A 68 -23.46 -28.16 -4.77
CA PHE A 68 -24.71 -28.11 -5.52
C PHE A 68 -25.30 -29.48 -5.86
N GLU A 69 -24.82 -30.56 -5.22
CA GLU A 69 -25.38 -31.89 -5.41
C GLU A 69 -26.90 -31.91 -5.11
N GLY A 70 -27.68 -32.44 -6.06
CA GLY A 70 -29.13 -32.54 -5.97
C GLY A 70 -29.89 -31.27 -6.38
N THR A 71 -29.21 -30.25 -6.91
CA THR A 71 -29.81 -29.05 -7.52
C THR A 71 -29.79 -29.14 -9.06
N ASP A 72 -30.27 -28.10 -9.75
CA ASP A 72 -30.20 -27.98 -11.23
C ASP A 72 -28.80 -27.57 -11.77
N TRP A 73 -27.75 -27.64 -10.95
CA TRP A 73 -26.38 -27.35 -11.38
C TRP A 73 -25.88 -28.38 -12.40
N ASP A 74 -25.79 -27.96 -13.66
CA ASP A 74 -25.20 -28.72 -14.78
C ASP A 74 -24.29 -27.79 -15.60
N CYS A 75 -23.37 -27.13 -14.92
CA CYS A 75 -22.41 -26.19 -15.51
C CYS A 75 -21.01 -26.51 -15.03
N LYS A 76 -20.02 -26.03 -15.79
CA LYS A 76 -18.60 -26.18 -15.48
C LYS A 76 -17.91 -24.84 -15.47
N LEU A 77 -16.85 -24.70 -14.69
CA LEU A 77 -15.95 -23.56 -14.82
C LEU A 77 -15.44 -23.45 -16.26
N PRO A 78 -15.16 -22.22 -16.76
CA PRO A 78 -14.61 -22.03 -18.09
C PRO A 78 -13.27 -22.75 -18.23
N ALA A 79 -13.27 -23.91 -18.92
CA ALA A 79 -12.06 -24.72 -19.07
C ALA A 79 -11.06 -24.10 -20.07
N ARG A 80 -11.55 -23.27 -20.99
CA ARG A 80 -10.74 -22.61 -22.03
C ARG A 80 -10.75 -21.09 -21.83
N THR A 81 -9.79 -20.62 -21.05
CA THR A 81 -9.58 -19.19 -20.80
C THR A 81 -8.29 -18.70 -21.42
N LEU A 82 -8.24 -17.43 -21.81
CA LEU A 82 -6.97 -16.73 -21.98
C LEU A 82 -6.36 -16.51 -20.59
N VAL A 83 -5.31 -17.27 -20.28
CA VAL A 83 -4.59 -17.18 -19.00
C VAL A 83 -3.65 -15.97 -19.03
N LEU A 84 -3.68 -15.16 -17.97
CA LEU A 84 -2.77 -14.04 -17.77
C LEU A 84 -1.60 -14.50 -16.91
N ASP A 85 -0.65 -15.21 -17.51
CA ASP A 85 0.49 -15.83 -16.83
C ASP A 85 1.69 -14.89 -16.63
N GLN A 86 1.64 -13.67 -17.17
CA GLN A 86 2.70 -12.66 -17.06
C GLN A 86 2.13 -11.30 -16.70
N GLU A 87 2.86 -10.55 -15.88
CA GLU A 87 2.54 -9.17 -15.53
C GLU A 87 2.50 -8.27 -16.78
N GLY A 88 1.63 -7.26 -16.75
CA GLY A 88 1.49 -6.28 -17.83
C GLY A 88 0.60 -6.73 -19.01
N LEU A 89 0.42 -8.03 -19.26
CA LEU A 89 -0.42 -8.53 -20.36
C LEU A 89 -1.88 -8.06 -20.27
N ALA A 90 -2.46 -8.08 -19.06
CA ALA A 90 -3.83 -7.62 -18.85
C ALA A 90 -3.99 -6.13 -19.23
N ARG A 91 -3.06 -5.27 -18.80
CA ARG A 91 -3.04 -3.85 -19.16
C ARG A 91 -2.85 -3.62 -20.67
N ALA A 92 -2.00 -4.41 -21.31
CA ALA A 92 -1.79 -4.30 -22.74
C ALA A 92 -3.05 -4.69 -23.53
N MET A 93 -3.83 -5.65 -23.02
CA MET A 93 -5.05 -6.15 -23.65
C MET A 93 -6.35 -5.43 -23.23
N SER A 94 -6.30 -4.48 -22.30
CA SER A 94 -7.48 -3.71 -21.88
C SER A 94 -7.87 -2.58 -22.84
N LEU A 95 -7.14 -2.43 -23.95
CA LEU A 95 -7.37 -1.44 -25.01
C LEU A 95 -7.13 -2.08 -26.38
N PRO A 96 -7.66 -1.53 -27.49
CA PRO A 96 -7.45 -2.06 -28.83
C PRO A 96 -5.99 -1.98 -29.24
N LYS A 97 -5.57 -2.92 -30.11
CA LYS A 97 -4.21 -2.93 -30.64
C LYS A 97 -3.92 -1.64 -31.43
N GLY A 98 -3.07 -0.78 -30.85
CA GLY A 98 -2.73 0.52 -31.45
C GLY A 98 -3.76 1.62 -31.19
N GLY A 99 -4.84 1.31 -30.47
CA GLY A 99 -5.86 2.26 -30.06
C GLY A 99 -5.67 2.77 -28.62
N ASP A 100 -6.23 3.93 -28.36
CA ASP A 100 -6.18 4.62 -27.06
C ASP A 100 -7.55 4.71 -26.38
N TYR A 101 -8.60 4.10 -26.96
CA TYR A 101 -9.96 4.12 -26.45
C TYR A 101 -10.66 2.79 -26.67
N PHE A 102 -11.42 2.33 -25.68
CA PHE A 102 -12.35 1.20 -25.79
C PHE A 102 -13.63 1.50 -25.02
N ALA A 103 -14.77 1.02 -25.53
CA ALA A 103 -16.04 1.09 -24.80
C ALA A 103 -16.86 -0.18 -25.00
N SER A 104 -17.60 -0.52 -23.95
CA SER A 104 -18.60 -1.59 -23.89
C SER A 104 -19.79 -1.11 -23.07
N GLU A 105 -20.82 -1.94 -22.91
CA GLU A 105 -21.92 -1.64 -21.98
C GLU A 105 -21.40 -1.46 -20.54
N GLN A 106 -20.36 -2.19 -20.15
CA GLN A 106 -19.90 -2.26 -18.76
C GLN A 106 -18.86 -1.20 -18.40
N LEU A 107 -18.08 -0.69 -19.36
CA LEU A 107 -17.03 0.30 -19.08
C LEU A 107 -16.54 1.04 -20.33
N SER A 108 -15.92 2.20 -20.09
CA SER A 108 -15.07 2.91 -21.05
C SER A 108 -13.63 2.98 -20.55
N SER A 109 -12.66 2.80 -21.45
CA SER A 109 -11.23 2.77 -21.14
C SER A 109 -10.45 3.72 -22.03
N TYR A 110 -9.42 4.35 -21.47
CA TYR A 110 -8.60 5.36 -22.14
C TYR A 110 -7.12 5.16 -21.84
N ARG A 111 -6.27 5.32 -22.84
CA ARG A 111 -4.83 5.53 -22.62
C ARG A 111 -4.60 7.01 -22.31
N LEU A 112 -3.88 7.27 -21.23
CA LEU A 112 -3.47 8.62 -20.82
C LEU A 112 -1.94 8.72 -20.80
N ALA A 113 -1.42 9.95 -20.78
CA ALA A 113 0.02 10.19 -20.69
C ALA A 113 0.65 9.60 -19.41
N ASN A 114 -0.13 9.50 -18.33
CA ASN A 114 0.28 9.00 -17.02
C ASN A 114 -0.15 7.54 -16.74
N GLY A 115 -0.74 6.83 -17.70
CA GLY A 115 -1.18 5.45 -17.50
C GLY A 115 -2.46 5.09 -18.26
N VAL A 116 -3.38 4.44 -17.56
CA VAL A 116 -4.67 3.99 -18.10
C VAL A 116 -5.80 4.47 -17.19
N LEU A 117 -6.92 4.86 -17.79
CA LEU A 117 -8.16 5.24 -17.10
C LEU A 117 -9.26 4.26 -17.49
N HIS A 118 -10.00 3.79 -16.51
CA HIS A 118 -11.17 2.94 -16.71
C HIS A 118 -12.36 3.52 -15.93
N ASN A 119 -13.43 3.83 -16.65
CA ASN A 119 -14.69 4.32 -16.11
C ASN A 119 -15.75 3.20 -16.25
N PRO A 120 -16.02 2.41 -15.19
CA PRO A 120 -17.07 1.40 -15.20
C PRO A 120 -18.46 2.07 -15.24
N ALA A 121 -19.48 1.30 -15.62
CA ALA A 121 -20.86 1.77 -15.72
C ALA A 121 -21.39 2.30 -14.37
N ASN A 122 -21.00 1.65 -13.27
CA ASN A 122 -21.25 2.13 -11.91
C ASN A 122 -19.97 2.76 -11.32
N ASP A 123 -20.04 4.03 -10.93
CA ASP A 123 -18.89 4.83 -10.49
C ASP A 123 -18.48 4.60 -9.02
N ARG A 124 -19.29 3.87 -8.25
CA ARG A 124 -19.10 3.63 -6.82
C ARG A 124 -19.66 2.31 -6.36
N ARG A 125 -19.16 1.88 -5.21
CA ARG A 125 -19.62 0.68 -4.50
C ARG A 125 -20.84 0.96 -3.63
N THR A 126 -21.79 0.03 -3.62
CA THR A 126 -22.90 -0.04 -2.67
C THR A 126 -22.60 -1.08 -1.60
N THR A 127 -23.09 -0.88 -0.37
CA THR A 127 -22.94 -1.84 0.74
C THR A 127 -24.27 -2.42 1.20
N LYS A 128 -25.35 -1.63 1.15
CA LYS A 128 -26.68 -2.04 1.58
C LYS A 128 -27.26 -3.06 0.59
N GLY A 129 -27.57 -4.26 1.07
CA GLY A 129 -28.23 -5.30 0.26
C GLY A 129 -27.38 -5.85 -0.89
N VAL A 130 -26.06 -5.92 -0.72
CA VAL A 130 -25.14 -6.38 -1.78
C VAL A 130 -24.51 -7.72 -1.46
N PHE A 131 -24.33 -8.07 -0.19
CA PHE A 131 -23.64 -9.30 0.21
C PHE A 131 -24.66 -10.42 0.44
N HIS A 132 -24.74 -11.32 -0.52
CA HIS A 132 -25.59 -12.48 -0.50
C HIS A 132 -24.76 -13.73 -0.24
N ILE A 133 -25.35 -14.67 0.49
CA ILE A 133 -24.70 -15.87 0.94
C ILE A 133 -25.67 -17.04 0.69
N ALA A 134 -25.19 -18.06 0.02
CA ALA A 134 -25.97 -19.27 -0.22
C ALA A 134 -26.10 -20.11 1.06
N GLU A 135 -27.25 -20.74 1.22
CA GLU A 135 -27.50 -21.82 2.18
C GLU A 135 -26.74 -23.11 1.77
N GLY A 136 -26.62 -24.06 2.70
CA GLY A 136 -25.96 -25.36 2.47
C GLY A 136 -24.50 -25.44 2.91
N GLY A 137 -23.89 -24.33 3.35
CA GLY A 137 -22.52 -24.28 3.87
C GLY A 137 -22.44 -23.83 5.33
N LEU A 138 -21.41 -23.06 5.65
CA LEU A 138 -21.25 -22.46 6.99
C LEU A 138 -22.42 -21.52 7.34
N PRO A 139 -22.72 -21.31 8.65
CA PRO A 139 -23.82 -20.46 9.09
C PRO A 139 -23.78 -19.06 8.47
N ILE A 140 -24.96 -18.57 8.09
CA ILE A 140 -25.15 -17.26 7.47
C ILE A 140 -25.30 -16.20 8.56
N GLU A 141 -24.50 -15.14 8.50
CA GLU A 141 -24.62 -14.03 9.44
C GLU A 141 -25.96 -13.28 9.26
N ASP A 142 -26.53 -12.79 10.36
CA ASP A 142 -27.87 -12.21 10.36
C ASP A 142 -28.00 -10.99 9.44
N ASP A 143 -26.93 -10.21 9.29
CA ASP A 143 -26.91 -9.01 8.45
C ASP A 143 -26.80 -9.29 6.94
N LYS A 144 -26.61 -10.56 6.54
CA LYS A 144 -26.45 -10.97 5.14
C LYS A 144 -27.79 -11.43 4.54
N ILE A 145 -27.88 -11.34 3.22
CA ILE A 145 -29.02 -11.91 2.48
C ILE A 145 -28.78 -13.41 2.33
N ALA A 146 -29.67 -14.22 2.91
CA ALA A 146 -29.65 -15.68 2.76
C ALA A 146 -30.27 -16.08 1.42
N VAL A 147 -29.60 -16.90 0.63
CA VAL A 147 -30.07 -17.33 -0.69
C VAL A 147 -30.23 -18.84 -0.69
N ASP A 148 -31.41 -19.30 -1.09
CA ASP A 148 -31.70 -20.72 -1.25
C ASP A 148 -30.67 -21.40 -2.18
N ARG A 149 -30.30 -22.64 -1.85
CA ARG A 149 -29.23 -23.36 -2.57
C ARG A 149 -29.55 -23.59 -4.04
N ASP A 150 -30.81 -23.87 -4.39
CA ASP A 150 -31.24 -24.07 -5.78
C ASP A 150 -31.21 -22.76 -6.57
N VAL A 151 -31.61 -21.66 -5.92
CA VAL A 151 -31.51 -20.30 -6.49
C VAL A 151 -30.05 -19.95 -6.73
N ALA A 152 -29.16 -20.25 -5.78
CA ALA A 152 -27.73 -20.02 -5.92
C ALA A 152 -27.14 -20.83 -7.08
N ALA A 153 -27.49 -22.12 -7.21
CA ALA A 153 -27.06 -22.96 -8.34
C ALA A 153 -27.44 -22.33 -9.70
N ARG A 154 -28.67 -21.83 -9.84
CA ARG A 154 -29.14 -21.17 -11.08
C ARG A 154 -28.41 -19.85 -11.36
N ILE A 155 -28.12 -19.05 -10.33
CA ILE A 155 -27.33 -17.82 -10.48
C ILE A 155 -25.89 -18.14 -10.92
N PHE A 156 -25.27 -19.14 -10.31
CA PHE A 156 -23.92 -19.59 -10.70
C PHE A 156 -23.90 -20.15 -12.12
N ALA A 157 -24.93 -20.92 -12.52
CA ALA A 157 -25.06 -21.43 -13.89
C ALA A 157 -25.17 -20.27 -14.90
N ALA A 158 -25.99 -19.27 -14.61
CA ALA A 158 -26.11 -18.06 -15.43
C ALA A 158 -24.79 -17.26 -15.48
N ALA A 159 -23.98 -17.29 -14.41
CA ALA A 159 -22.68 -16.62 -14.38
C ALA A 159 -21.67 -17.25 -15.36
N MET A 160 -21.79 -18.56 -15.64
CA MET A 160 -20.96 -19.25 -16.63
C MET A 160 -21.36 -18.94 -18.08
N GLN A 161 -22.47 -18.24 -18.30
CA GLN A 161 -23.05 -17.96 -19.62
C GLN A 161 -23.19 -16.45 -19.87
N PRO A 162 -22.08 -15.68 -19.92
CA PRO A 162 -22.14 -14.27 -20.24
C PRO A 162 -22.56 -14.07 -21.71
N PRO A 163 -23.19 -12.92 -22.03
CA PRO A 163 -23.46 -12.55 -23.42
C PRO A 163 -22.17 -12.53 -24.25
N GLU A 164 -22.27 -12.92 -25.53
CA GLU A 164 -21.12 -12.99 -26.45
C GLU A 164 -20.35 -11.66 -26.53
N ASP A 165 -21.05 -10.53 -26.55
CA ASP A 165 -20.46 -9.19 -26.57
C ASP A 165 -19.57 -8.91 -25.34
N SER A 166 -19.86 -9.52 -24.18
CA SER A 166 -19.05 -9.37 -22.97
C SER A 166 -17.74 -10.17 -23.06
N LEU A 167 -17.67 -11.17 -23.95
CA LEU A 167 -16.46 -11.96 -24.16
C LEU A 167 -15.49 -11.28 -25.15
N LEU A 168 -15.89 -10.19 -25.82
CA LEU A 168 -15.02 -9.48 -26.75
C LEU A 168 -13.75 -8.99 -26.05
N LEU A 169 -12.58 -9.42 -26.54
CA LEU A 169 -11.29 -8.96 -26.06
C LEU A 169 -11.01 -7.54 -26.60
N PRO A 170 -10.80 -6.53 -25.73
CA PRO A 170 -10.58 -5.16 -26.18
C PRO A 170 -9.43 -5.03 -27.19
N TYR A 171 -8.34 -5.79 -27.00
CA TYR A 171 -7.18 -5.83 -27.89
C TYR A 171 -7.52 -6.12 -29.35
N THR A 172 -8.52 -6.95 -29.60
CA THR A 172 -8.95 -7.36 -30.95
C THR A 172 -10.22 -6.66 -31.40
N ALA A 173 -10.76 -5.69 -30.63
CA ALA A 173 -12.04 -5.07 -30.93
C ALA A 173 -12.10 -4.36 -32.30
N GLU A 174 -10.97 -3.89 -32.80
CA GLU A 174 -10.85 -3.21 -34.10
C GLU A 174 -10.26 -4.12 -35.20
N ALA A 175 -10.01 -5.40 -34.90
CA ALA A 175 -9.51 -6.37 -35.87
C ALA A 175 -10.65 -6.96 -36.72
N GLU A 176 -10.32 -7.46 -37.92
CA GLU A 176 -11.28 -8.20 -38.77
C GLU A 176 -11.76 -9.49 -38.07
N GLU A 177 -10.83 -10.21 -37.43
CA GLU A 177 -11.13 -11.38 -36.60
C GLU A 177 -11.10 -10.96 -35.12
N GLN A 178 -12.29 -10.82 -34.52
CA GLN A 178 -12.47 -10.46 -33.11
C GLN A 178 -12.39 -11.71 -32.22
N ALA A 179 -11.62 -11.64 -31.13
CA ALA A 179 -11.54 -12.72 -30.16
C ALA A 179 -12.61 -12.58 -29.08
N HIS A 180 -13.41 -13.63 -28.87
CA HIS A 180 -14.42 -13.73 -27.82
C HIS A 180 -14.02 -14.79 -26.79
N VAL A 181 -13.44 -14.37 -25.67
CA VAL A 181 -12.83 -15.28 -24.69
C VAL A 181 -13.21 -14.95 -23.25
N TRP A 182 -13.15 -15.98 -22.42
CA TRP A 182 -12.95 -15.80 -20.99
C TRP A 182 -11.50 -15.46 -20.71
N VAL A 183 -11.25 -14.63 -19.71
CA VAL A 183 -9.92 -14.30 -19.22
C VAL A 183 -9.78 -14.74 -17.78
N SER A 184 -8.54 -15.05 -17.36
CA SER A 184 -8.32 -15.56 -16.01
C SER A 184 -6.95 -15.29 -15.43
N LEU A 185 -6.88 -15.05 -14.12
CA LEU A 185 -5.66 -14.80 -13.35
C LEU A 185 -5.54 -15.74 -12.15
N LEU A 186 -4.32 -16.21 -11.86
CA LEU A 186 -4.00 -16.87 -10.59
C LEU A 186 -3.36 -15.80 -9.68
N MET A 187 -3.81 -15.74 -8.42
CA MET A 187 -3.21 -14.88 -7.40
C MET A 187 -2.83 -15.72 -6.18
N ARG A 188 -1.78 -15.29 -5.47
CA ARG A 188 -1.32 -15.92 -4.22
C ARG A 188 -1.30 -14.89 -3.08
N PRO A 189 -2.46 -14.33 -2.67
CA PRO A 189 -2.46 -13.31 -1.62
C PRO A 189 -2.01 -13.89 -0.27
N VAL A 190 -1.20 -13.11 0.45
CA VAL A 190 -0.68 -13.45 1.78
C VAL A 190 -1.82 -13.52 2.80
N VAL A 191 -1.76 -14.53 3.65
CA VAL A 191 -2.70 -14.80 4.75
C VAL A 191 -1.95 -14.89 6.08
N VAL A 192 -0.78 -15.53 6.09
CA VAL A 192 0.09 -15.63 7.26
C VAL A 192 1.37 -14.83 6.95
N PRO A 193 1.69 -13.77 7.71
CA PRO A 193 2.95 -13.06 7.54
C PRO A 193 4.13 -13.89 8.05
N GLU A 194 5.32 -13.64 7.51
CA GLU A 194 6.56 -14.23 8.06
C GLU A 194 6.89 -13.62 9.43
N VAL A 195 7.24 -14.47 10.39
CA VAL A 195 7.87 -14.08 11.66
C VAL A 195 9.10 -14.98 11.87
N PRO A 196 10.33 -14.45 11.76
CA PRO A 196 11.55 -15.23 11.91
C PRO A 196 11.58 -16.03 13.21
N GLY A 197 11.87 -17.33 13.10
CA GLY A 197 11.91 -18.25 14.24
C GLY A 197 10.53 -18.73 14.74
N PHE A 198 9.43 -18.32 14.10
CA PHE A 198 8.07 -18.74 14.46
C PHE A 198 7.28 -19.34 13.29
N THR A 199 7.03 -18.58 12.21
CA THR A 199 6.24 -19.04 11.05
C THR A 199 6.77 -18.44 9.75
N PRO A 200 6.82 -19.23 8.65
CA PRO A 200 7.03 -18.67 7.31
C PRO A 200 5.80 -17.91 6.84
N GLU A 201 5.98 -17.09 5.80
CA GLU A 201 4.86 -16.52 5.05
C GLU A 201 4.04 -17.64 4.39
N ARG A 202 2.71 -17.53 4.44
CA ARG A 202 1.80 -18.43 3.73
C ARG A 202 0.71 -17.67 3.00
N THR A 203 0.36 -18.18 1.84
CA THR A 203 -0.62 -17.61 0.93
C THR A 203 -1.83 -18.52 0.80
N MET A 204 -3.00 -17.97 0.47
CA MET A 204 -4.04 -18.76 -0.19
C MET A 204 -3.86 -18.65 -1.71
N GLU A 205 -4.60 -19.45 -2.47
CA GLU A 205 -4.64 -19.31 -3.93
C GLU A 205 -6.03 -18.84 -4.37
N ILE A 206 -6.11 -17.90 -5.31
CA ILE A 206 -7.38 -17.41 -5.85
C ILE A 206 -7.35 -17.47 -7.38
N ARG A 207 -8.39 -18.08 -7.95
CA ARG A 207 -8.64 -18.05 -9.39
C ARG A 207 -9.67 -16.99 -9.75
N PHE A 208 -9.24 -15.98 -10.49
CA PHE A 208 -10.11 -14.89 -10.92
C PHE A 208 -10.54 -15.12 -12.37
N PHE A 209 -11.84 -15.09 -12.64
CA PHE A 209 -12.45 -15.27 -13.96
C PHE A 209 -13.26 -14.03 -14.33
N ALA A 210 -13.12 -13.60 -15.59
CA ALA A 210 -13.95 -12.52 -16.12
C ALA A 210 -14.17 -12.69 -17.63
N PRO A 211 -15.28 -12.18 -18.17
CA PRO A 211 -15.41 -11.91 -19.60
C PRO A 211 -14.33 -10.91 -20.07
N ALA A 212 -13.82 -11.05 -21.29
CA ALA A 212 -12.66 -10.27 -21.72
C ALA A 212 -12.89 -8.75 -21.79
N THR A 213 -14.13 -8.27 -21.94
CA THR A 213 -14.41 -6.81 -21.87
C THR A 213 -14.02 -6.24 -20.51
N LEU A 214 -13.98 -7.07 -19.47
CA LEU A 214 -13.58 -6.73 -18.10
C LEU A 214 -12.08 -6.98 -17.84
N MET A 215 -11.24 -7.03 -18.88
CA MET A 215 -9.78 -7.18 -18.74
C MET A 215 -9.16 -6.14 -17.79
N ALA A 216 -9.74 -4.93 -17.72
CA ALA A 216 -9.33 -3.89 -16.78
C ALA A 216 -9.40 -4.37 -15.32
N ASN A 217 -10.40 -5.18 -14.95
CA ASN A 217 -10.54 -5.72 -13.60
C ASN A 217 -9.43 -6.71 -13.28
N ILE A 218 -8.97 -7.48 -14.28
CA ILE A 218 -7.82 -8.39 -14.14
C ILE A 218 -6.52 -7.60 -13.93
N ASP A 219 -6.28 -6.54 -14.73
CA ASP A 219 -5.13 -5.64 -14.52
C ASP A 219 -5.16 -5.03 -13.10
N PHE A 220 -6.32 -4.58 -12.65
CA PHE A 220 -6.49 -3.99 -11.34
C PHE A 220 -6.13 -4.95 -10.20
N VAL A 221 -6.63 -6.19 -10.21
CA VAL A 221 -6.31 -7.14 -9.12
C VAL A 221 -4.89 -7.69 -9.23
N ALA A 222 -4.35 -7.88 -10.44
CA ALA A 222 -2.95 -8.26 -10.64
C ALA A 222 -1.99 -7.19 -10.09
N GLY A 223 -2.30 -5.90 -10.30
CA GLY A 223 -1.50 -4.81 -9.78
C GLY A 223 -1.53 -4.66 -8.25
N ILE A 224 -2.53 -5.21 -7.57
CA ILE A 224 -2.65 -5.13 -6.10
C ILE A 224 -2.12 -6.40 -5.43
N PHE A 225 -2.41 -7.58 -5.99
CA PHE A 225 -2.17 -8.88 -5.35
C PHE A 225 -1.16 -9.76 -6.09
N GLY A 226 -0.53 -9.23 -7.15
CA GLY A 226 0.47 -9.93 -7.94
C GLY A 226 -0.10 -10.89 -8.98
N ASN A 227 0.78 -11.42 -9.82
CA ASN A 227 0.48 -12.47 -10.79
C ASN A 227 1.12 -13.80 -10.33
N GLY A 228 0.29 -14.81 -10.07
CA GLY A 228 0.72 -16.14 -9.63
C GLY A 228 1.22 -17.06 -10.75
N GLY A 229 1.35 -16.56 -11.97
CA GLY A 229 1.82 -17.31 -13.14
C GLY A 229 0.75 -18.17 -13.81
N ASP A 230 1.20 -19.10 -14.64
CA ASP A 230 0.35 -20.07 -15.32
C ASP A 230 -0.09 -21.18 -14.33
N PRO A 231 -1.39 -21.29 -14.00
CA PRO A 231 -1.89 -22.28 -13.04
C PRO A 231 -1.82 -23.73 -13.57
N PHE A 232 -1.50 -23.95 -14.85
CA PHE A 232 -1.32 -25.30 -15.39
C PHE A 232 0.08 -25.87 -15.10
N LEU A 233 1.02 -25.03 -14.64
CA LEU A 233 2.36 -25.48 -14.28
C LEU A 233 2.38 -26.03 -12.85
N PRO A 234 3.02 -27.19 -12.60
CA PRO A 234 3.20 -27.72 -11.25
C PRO A 234 3.89 -26.75 -10.29
N ASP A 235 4.83 -25.94 -10.79
CA ASP A 235 5.53 -24.92 -10.00
C ASP A 235 4.57 -23.89 -9.38
N ASN A 236 3.38 -23.71 -9.96
CA ASN A 236 2.36 -22.78 -9.48
C ASN A 236 1.17 -23.49 -8.79
N ASP A 237 1.20 -24.83 -8.65
CA ASP A 237 0.18 -25.57 -7.91
C ASP A 237 0.46 -25.49 -6.40
N ALA A 238 -0.37 -24.74 -5.67
CA ALA A 238 -0.19 -24.51 -4.24
C ALA A 238 -0.16 -25.81 -3.42
N ALA A 239 -0.83 -26.87 -3.89
CA ALA A 239 -0.85 -28.15 -3.19
C ALA A 239 0.50 -28.88 -3.19
N LEU A 240 1.42 -28.51 -4.11
CA LEU A 240 2.76 -29.08 -4.18
C LEU A 240 3.76 -28.34 -3.29
N ASP A 241 3.40 -27.19 -2.75
CA ASP A 241 4.17 -26.44 -1.75
C ASP A 241 3.31 -26.12 -0.50
N PRO A 242 3.05 -27.14 0.35
CA PRO A 242 2.21 -26.97 1.54
C PRO A 242 2.87 -26.14 2.65
N GLU A 243 4.17 -25.86 2.56
CA GLU A 243 4.86 -25.03 3.56
C GLU A 243 4.47 -23.56 3.42
N THR A 244 4.22 -23.10 2.19
CA THR A 244 3.85 -21.71 1.86
C THR A 244 2.38 -21.53 1.46
N TRP A 245 1.59 -22.61 1.49
CA TRP A 245 0.14 -22.58 1.27
C TRP A 245 -0.64 -22.74 2.57
N THR A 246 -1.81 -22.12 2.63
CA THR A 246 -2.74 -22.19 3.77
C THR A 246 -3.68 -23.40 3.71
N GLY A 247 -3.74 -24.11 2.57
CA GLY A 247 -4.72 -25.17 2.32
C GLY A 247 -6.07 -24.68 1.78
N HIS A 248 -6.21 -23.37 1.51
CA HIS A 248 -7.46 -22.77 1.05
C HIS A 248 -7.38 -22.31 -0.41
N SER A 249 -8.48 -22.52 -1.14
CA SER A 249 -8.64 -22.12 -2.53
C SER A 249 -9.84 -21.18 -2.69
N GLY A 250 -9.67 -20.16 -3.52
CA GLY A 250 -10.70 -19.18 -3.79
C GLY A 250 -11.02 -19.05 -5.28
N ALA A 251 -12.25 -18.66 -5.61
CA ALA A 251 -12.58 -18.18 -6.93
C ALA A 251 -13.47 -16.94 -6.93
N VAL A 252 -13.22 -16.05 -7.88
CA VAL A 252 -14.02 -14.85 -8.13
C VAL A 252 -14.43 -14.82 -9.59
N ILE A 253 -15.71 -14.58 -9.86
CA ILE A 253 -16.29 -14.63 -11.20
C ILE A 253 -17.07 -13.34 -11.43
N LEU A 254 -16.63 -12.53 -12.39
CA LEU A 254 -17.36 -11.30 -12.77
C LEU A 254 -18.46 -11.63 -13.78
N ALA A 255 -19.69 -11.22 -13.45
CA ALA A 255 -20.89 -11.54 -14.22
C ALA A 255 -21.93 -10.41 -14.11
N PRO A 256 -21.64 -9.19 -14.60
CA PRO A 256 -22.53 -8.03 -14.44
C PRO A 256 -23.91 -8.22 -15.11
N HIS A 257 -24.03 -9.14 -16.06
CA HIS A 257 -25.30 -9.47 -16.73
C HIS A 257 -26.34 -10.11 -15.79
N LEU A 258 -25.92 -10.62 -14.62
CA LEU A 258 -26.82 -11.26 -13.65
C LEU A 258 -27.86 -10.31 -13.06
N THR A 259 -27.64 -8.99 -13.13
CA THR A 259 -28.62 -7.99 -12.69
C THR A 259 -29.93 -8.01 -13.48
N ARG A 260 -29.97 -8.71 -14.62
CA ARG A 260 -31.15 -8.86 -15.48
C ARG A 260 -31.95 -10.13 -15.23
N LEU A 261 -31.52 -11.00 -14.32
CA LEU A 261 -32.23 -12.24 -14.00
C LEU A 261 -33.52 -11.92 -13.24
N LYS A 262 -34.62 -12.62 -13.57
CA LYS A 262 -35.88 -12.47 -12.85
C LYS A 262 -35.91 -13.37 -11.63
N LYS A 263 -36.50 -12.86 -10.54
CA LYS A 263 -36.66 -13.61 -9.29
C LYS A 263 -37.46 -14.89 -9.48
N LYS A 264 -38.55 -14.82 -10.26
CA LYS A 264 -39.41 -15.97 -10.57
C LYS A 264 -38.65 -17.05 -11.33
N ASP A 265 -37.90 -16.67 -12.37
CA ASP A 265 -37.13 -17.62 -13.21
C ASP A 265 -36.01 -18.31 -12.43
N LEU A 266 -35.50 -17.64 -11.39
CA LEU A 266 -34.54 -18.23 -10.45
C LEU A 266 -35.17 -19.20 -9.46
N GLY A 267 -36.51 -19.29 -9.40
CA GLY A 267 -37.24 -20.18 -8.49
C GLY A 267 -37.48 -19.60 -7.11
N LEU A 268 -37.40 -18.28 -6.92
CA LEU A 268 -37.80 -17.66 -5.66
C LEU A 268 -39.31 -17.82 -5.41
N PRO A 269 -39.75 -17.90 -4.14
CA PRO A 269 -41.17 -18.04 -3.82
C PRO A 269 -41.94 -16.74 -4.10
N HIS A 270 -43.25 -16.87 -4.34
CA HIS A 270 -44.15 -15.73 -4.29
C HIS A 270 -44.19 -15.17 -2.85
N TYR A 271 -44.45 -13.88 -2.67
CA TYR A 271 -44.43 -13.21 -1.36
C TYR A 271 -45.27 -13.93 -0.29
N ASP A 272 -46.44 -14.44 -0.67
CA ASP A 272 -47.36 -15.12 0.24
C ASP A 272 -46.79 -16.44 0.80
N ASP A 273 -45.93 -17.11 0.03
CA ASP A 273 -45.27 -18.36 0.41
C ASP A 273 -43.89 -18.13 1.06
N ALA A 274 -43.38 -16.90 1.00
CA ALA A 274 -42.08 -16.54 1.55
C ALA A 274 -42.07 -16.48 3.09
N THR A 275 -41.01 -17.01 3.69
CA THR A 275 -40.74 -16.89 5.12
C THR A 275 -40.50 -15.44 5.55
N ALA A 276 -40.59 -15.16 6.85
CA ALA A 276 -40.26 -13.83 7.38
C ALA A 276 -38.82 -13.39 7.02
N ARG A 277 -37.86 -14.32 7.01
CA ARG A 277 -36.47 -14.07 6.60
C ARG A 277 -36.38 -13.73 5.12
N GLN A 278 -37.01 -14.53 4.25
CA GLN A 278 -37.02 -14.27 2.81
C GLN A 278 -37.67 -12.91 2.48
N ARG A 279 -38.76 -12.55 3.17
CA ARG A 279 -39.39 -11.22 3.03
C ARG A 279 -38.46 -10.08 3.45
N ARG A 280 -37.75 -10.24 4.58
CA ARG A 280 -36.76 -9.26 5.05
C ARG A 280 -35.61 -9.07 4.05
N ASP A 281 -35.14 -10.17 3.48
CA ASP A 281 -33.98 -10.23 2.59
C ASP A 281 -34.34 -9.96 1.11
N GLY A 282 -35.62 -9.74 0.80
CA GLY A 282 -36.10 -9.54 -0.57
C GLY A 282 -36.01 -10.78 -1.47
N GLN A 283 -35.90 -11.97 -0.89
CA GLN A 283 -35.83 -13.26 -1.58
C GLN A 283 -37.23 -13.83 -1.87
N TYR A 284 -38.03 -13.03 -2.55
CA TYR A 284 -39.38 -13.36 -3.01
C TYR A 284 -39.73 -12.47 -4.21
N TRP A 285 -40.78 -12.81 -4.94
CA TRP A 285 -41.40 -11.94 -5.95
C TRP A 285 -42.88 -11.69 -5.66
N ILE A 286 -43.39 -10.54 -6.10
CA ILE A 286 -44.83 -10.25 -6.18
C ILE A 286 -45.23 -10.21 -7.65
N ASP A 287 -44.50 -9.43 -8.44
CA ASP A 287 -44.66 -9.37 -9.89
C ASP A 287 -43.65 -10.31 -10.57
N GLU A 288 -44.10 -11.04 -11.59
CA GLU A 288 -43.29 -12.05 -12.28
C GLU A 288 -42.06 -11.47 -13.00
N ASP A 289 -42.09 -10.18 -13.32
CA ASP A 289 -41.05 -9.44 -14.03
C ASP A 289 -40.00 -8.80 -13.11
N GLU A 290 -40.09 -8.99 -11.79
CA GLU A 290 -39.12 -8.43 -10.84
C GLU A 290 -37.72 -9.02 -11.07
N PHE A 291 -36.75 -8.13 -11.27
CA PHE A 291 -35.33 -8.52 -11.31
C PHE A 291 -34.80 -8.89 -9.92
N TYR A 292 -33.89 -9.85 -9.91
CA TYR A 292 -33.14 -10.24 -8.72
C TYR A 292 -32.38 -9.03 -8.16
N ASN A 293 -32.41 -8.89 -6.84
CA ASN A 293 -31.91 -7.71 -6.12
C ASN A 293 -32.40 -6.37 -6.69
N ASN A 294 -33.61 -6.33 -7.27
CA ASN A 294 -34.18 -5.14 -7.92
C ASN A 294 -33.28 -4.60 -9.05
N GLY A 295 -32.55 -5.47 -9.75
CA GLY A 295 -31.61 -5.10 -10.80
C GLY A 295 -30.35 -4.37 -10.30
N SER A 296 -30.10 -4.35 -8.99
CA SER A 296 -28.93 -3.73 -8.39
C SER A 296 -27.76 -4.71 -8.28
N ALA A 297 -26.54 -4.15 -8.25
CA ALA A 297 -25.32 -4.91 -8.00
C ALA A 297 -25.42 -5.78 -6.74
N PHE A 298 -24.93 -7.01 -6.84
CA PHE A 298 -24.79 -7.93 -5.71
C PHE A 298 -23.54 -8.80 -5.89
N LYS A 299 -23.14 -9.46 -4.81
CA LYS A 299 -22.23 -10.58 -4.85
C LYS A 299 -22.88 -11.77 -4.13
N LEU A 300 -22.72 -12.96 -4.69
CA LEU A 300 -23.25 -14.18 -4.10
C LEU A 300 -22.11 -15.16 -3.85
N CYS A 301 -22.02 -15.62 -2.60
CA CYS A 301 -20.91 -16.45 -2.13
C CYS A 301 -21.39 -17.83 -1.67
N VAL A 302 -20.66 -18.87 -2.08
CA VAL A 302 -20.72 -20.24 -1.53
C VAL A 302 -19.39 -20.53 -0.83
N ARG A 303 -19.47 -21.11 0.37
CA ARG A 303 -18.30 -21.54 1.16
C ARG A 303 -18.73 -22.47 2.28
N ASP A 304 -17.84 -23.34 2.71
CA ASP A 304 -18.01 -24.15 3.93
C ASP A 304 -16.67 -24.47 4.61
N GLU A 305 -16.62 -25.45 5.51
CA GLU A 305 -15.42 -25.84 6.23
C GLU A 305 -14.33 -26.54 5.40
N ARG A 306 -14.61 -26.92 4.14
CA ARG A 306 -13.67 -27.63 3.26
C ARG A 306 -12.53 -26.75 2.75
N GLY A 307 -12.57 -25.45 3.03
CA GLY A 307 -11.51 -24.51 2.68
C GLY A 307 -11.60 -23.94 1.25
N VAL A 308 -12.76 -24.05 0.60
CA VAL A 308 -13.02 -23.47 -0.72
C VAL A 308 -14.11 -22.41 -0.63
N ILE A 309 -13.83 -21.23 -1.21
CA ILE A 309 -14.77 -20.09 -1.28
C ILE A 309 -14.92 -19.63 -2.72
N VAL A 310 -16.17 -19.53 -3.21
CA VAL A 310 -16.45 -19.09 -4.58
C VAL A 310 -17.47 -17.97 -4.56
N THR A 311 -17.17 -16.88 -5.25
CA THR A 311 -18.03 -15.70 -5.31
C THR A 311 -18.27 -15.25 -6.74
N VAL A 312 -19.55 -15.08 -7.10
CA VAL A 312 -19.96 -14.35 -8.31
C VAL A 312 -20.25 -12.90 -7.96
N ILE A 313 -19.83 -11.96 -8.82
CA ILE A 313 -20.03 -10.52 -8.64
C ILE A 313 -20.82 -9.99 -9.83
N ALA A 314 -22.02 -9.48 -9.57
CA ALA A 314 -22.93 -8.90 -10.56
C ALA A 314 -22.69 -7.38 -10.76
N ASP A 315 -21.42 -7.01 -10.90
CA ASP A 315 -20.96 -5.65 -11.16
C ASP A 315 -19.47 -5.68 -11.56
N ASN A 316 -18.96 -4.61 -12.17
CA ASN A 316 -17.56 -4.49 -12.57
C ASN A 316 -16.82 -3.31 -11.95
N TYR A 317 -17.39 -2.61 -10.96
CA TYR A 317 -16.66 -1.60 -10.21
C TYR A 317 -15.50 -2.25 -9.43
N PHE A 318 -14.29 -1.77 -9.69
CA PHE A 318 -13.03 -2.31 -9.18
C PHE A 318 -12.99 -2.53 -7.65
N GLY A 319 -13.71 -1.69 -6.90
CA GLY A 319 -13.81 -1.81 -5.45
C GLY A 319 -14.41 -3.14 -4.97
N TYR A 320 -15.30 -3.77 -5.74
CA TYR A 320 -15.82 -5.11 -5.42
C TYR A 320 -14.72 -6.16 -5.55
N CYS A 321 -13.93 -6.13 -6.62
CA CYS A 321 -12.82 -7.07 -6.85
C CYS A 321 -11.81 -7.01 -5.68
N LYS A 322 -11.36 -5.80 -5.30
CA LYS A 322 -10.45 -5.61 -4.16
C LYS A 322 -11.03 -6.15 -2.85
N LYS A 323 -12.30 -5.86 -2.59
CA LYS A 323 -12.96 -6.25 -1.33
C LYS A 323 -13.33 -7.73 -1.30
N GLU A 324 -13.45 -8.38 -2.45
CA GLU A 324 -13.67 -9.82 -2.50
C GLU A 324 -12.41 -10.61 -2.19
N VAL A 325 -11.25 -10.21 -2.73
CA VAL A 325 -9.96 -10.81 -2.31
C VAL A 325 -9.77 -10.67 -0.80
N LYS A 326 -10.09 -9.50 -0.23
CA LYS A 326 -10.11 -9.30 1.23
C LYS A 326 -11.03 -10.30 1.96
N ALA A 327 -12.24 -10.52 1.46
CA ALA A 327 -13.19 -11.45 2.07
C ALA A 327 -12.69 -12.89 2.03
N GLN A 328 -12.03 -13.30 0.93
CA GLN A 328 -11.46 -14.64 0.79
C GLN A 328 -10.23 -14.83 1.69
N ILE A 329 -9.37 -13.82 1.84
CA ILE A 329 -8.28 -13.84 2.83
C ILE A 329 -8.85 -13.98 4.25
N SER A 330 -9.90 -13.21 4.59
CA SER A 330 -10.57 -13.30 5.90
C SER A 330 -11.19 -14.68 6.14
N TYR A 331 -11.72 -15.32 5.11
CA TYR A 331 -12.21 -16.69 5.21
C TYR A 331 -11.07 -17.68 5.50
N ALA A 332 -9.95 -17.56 4.79
CA ALA A 332 -8.77 -18.40 5.01
C ALA A 332 -8.17 -18.20 6.41
N THR A 333 -8.07 -16.96 6.92
CA THR A 333 -7.58 -16.72 8.29
C THR A 333 -8.49 -17.36 9.34
N ASN A 334 -9.81 -17.29 9.14
CA ASN A 334 -10.79 -17.85 10.07
C ASN A 334 -10.74 -19.38 10.15
N LEU A 335 -10.49 -20.08 9.04
CA LEU A 335 -10.34 -21.53 9.04
C LEU A 335 -8.95 -21.98 9.50
N MET A 336 -7.91 -21.19 9.24
CA MET A 336 -6.53 -21.52 9.60
C MET A 336 -6.25 -21.39 11.10
N GLY A 337 -6.78 -20.34 11.74
CA GLY A 337 -6.44 -19.96 13.12
C GLY A 337 -5.05 -19.32 13.25
N LEU A 338 -4.78 -18.73 14.42
CA LEU A 338 -3.54 -18.01 14.80
C LEU A 338 -3.20 -16.75 13.97
N VAL A 339 -4.04 -16.37 13.02
CA VAL A 339 -3.88 -15.16 12.20
C VAL A 339 -5.21 -14.44 12.05
N GLU A 340 -5.14 -13.14 11.74
CA GLU A 340 -6.29 -12.26 11.57
C GLU A 340 -6.16 -11.48 10.26
N GLU A 341 -7.28 -11.31 9.55
CA GLU A 341 -7.36 -10.36 8.43
C GLU A 341 -7.98 -9.07 8.96
N GLU A 342 -7.23 -7.97 8.87
CA GLU A 342 -7.64 -6.72 9.51
C GLU A 342 -7.94 -5.60 8.51
N HIS A 343 -8.98 -4.81 8.78
CA HIS A 343 -9.17 -3.54 8.09
C HIS A 343 -8.46 -2.40 8.83
N ALA A 344 -7.13 -2.39 8.74
CA ALA A 344 -6.26 -1.48 9.48
C ALA A 344 -5.43 -0.55 8.58
N GLY A 345 -4.75 0.40 9.21
CA GLY A 345 -3.56 1.09 8.71
C GLY A 345 -2.47 1.01 9.78
N GLY A 346 -1.24 1.38 9.45
CA GLY A 346 -0.14 1.37 10.42
C GLY A 346 1.09 2.11 9.92
N ALA A 347 2.03 2.35 10.82
CA ALA A 347 3.31 2.98 10.51
C ALA A 347 4.38 2.57 11.54
N LEU A 348 5.60 2.38 11.06
CA LEU A 348 6.80 2.35 11.90
C LEU A 348 7.40 3.76 11.94
N ALA A 349 7.22 4.45 13.06
CA ALA A 349 7.61 5.84 13.20
C ALA A 349 8.93 5.98 13.99
N PHE A 350 9.93 6.59 13.37
CA PHE A 350 11.19 6.96 14.03
C PHE A 350 11.13 8.45 14.41
N PRO A 351 11.32 8.82 15.69
CA PRO A 351 11.39 10.22 16.10
C PRO A 351 12.49 10.98 15.37
N ARG A 352 12.17 12.17 14.84
CA ARG A 352 13.13 13.05 14.17
C ARG A 352 13.25 14.40 14.88
N TYR A 353 14.44 14.98 14.77
CA TYR A 353 14.80 16.22 15.45
C TYR A 353 15.47 17.18 14.46
N ASN A 354 15.05 18.45 14.48
CA ASN A 354 15.81 19.51 13.83
C ASN A 354 17.00 19.88 14.74
N LEU A 355 18.20 19.53 14.32
CA LEU A 355 19.43 19.69 15.10
C LEU A 355 20.10 21.05 14.86
N GLY A 356 19.67 21.79 13.84
CA GLY A 356 20.19 23.11 13.52
C GLY A 356 21.45 23.07 12.66
N GLN A 357 22.37 24.01 12.89
CA GLN A 357 23.59 24.18 12.10
C GLN A 357 24.77 23.37 12.62
N THR A 358 24.80 23.08 13.92
CA THR A 358 25.85 22.33 14.60
C THR A 358 25.25 21.32 15.56
N TYR A 359 25.84 20.13 15.63
CA TYR A 359 25.38 19.08 16.54
C TYR A 359 26.50 18.12 16.92
N ALA A 360 26.67 17.87 18.21
CA ALA A 360 27.55 16.84 18.72
C ALA A 360 26.72 15.63 19.15
N THR A 361 27.11 14.45 18.65
CA THR A 361 26.56 13.17 19.09
C THR A 361 27.11 12.81 20.47
N LYS A 362 26.49 11.85 21.15
CA LYS A 362 26.98 11.40 22.46
C LYS A 362 28.32 10.66 22.30
N PRO A 363 29.33 10.93 23.14
CA PRO A 363 30.60 10.21 23.11
C PRO A 363 30.49 8.79 23.67
N ASP A 364 29.52 8.57 24.56
CA ASP A 364 29.28 7.27 25.17
C ASP A 364 28.00 6.65 24.57
N THR A 365 28.20 5.56 23.84
CA THR A 365 27.16 4.78 23.16
C THR A 365 27.35 3.30 23.50
N PRO A 366 26.27 2.50 23.56
CA PRO A 366 26.35 1.08 23.90
C PRO A 366 27.26 0.25 23.00
N GLN A 367 27.45 0.68 21.75
CA GLN A 367 28.41 0.12 20.80
C GLN A 367 29.37 1.23 20.38
N GLN A 368 30.59 0.84 20.07
CA GLN A 368 31.62 1.71 19.50
C GLN A 368 31.83 1.38 18.02
N PHE A 369 32.56 2.25 17.31
CA PHE A 369 32.81 2.10 15.87
C PHE A 369 33.37 0.72 15.50
N ALA A 370 34.37 0.24 16.25
CA ALA A 370 35.00 -1.06 16.01
C ALA A 370 34.02 -2.22 16.19
N ASP A 371 33.14 -2.15 17.20
CA ASP A 371 32.15 -3.21 17.46
C ASP A 371 31.21 -3.42 16.27
N VAL A 372 30.79 -2.33 15.60
CA VAL A 372 29.90 -2.39 14.43
C VAL A 372 30.61 -2.99 13.22
N VAL A 373 31.86 -2.58 12.97
CA VAL A 373 32.66 -3.11 11.85
C VAL A 373 32.96 -4.59 12.04
N ASP A 374 33.29 -5.01 13.26
CA ASP A 374 33.62 -6.40 13.59
C ASP A 374 32.37 -7.30 13.57
N ARG A 375 31.21 -6.78 13.97
CA ARG A 375 29.92 -7.50 13.91
C ARG A 375 29.50 -7.81 12.47
N ASP A 376 29.76 -6.90 11.54
CA ASP A 376 29.28 -6.96 10.15
C ASP A 376 30.45 -7.08 9.15
N PRO A 377 31.23 -8.19 9.20
CA PRO A 377 32.45 -8.32 8.42
C PRO A 377 32.17 -8.27 6.93
N GLY A 378 32.92 -7.43 6.21
CA GLY A 378 32.82 -7.28 4.76
C GLY A 378 31.68 -6.38 4.28
N LYS A 379 30.83 -5.84 5.16
CA LYS A 379 29.79 -4.86 4.81
C LYS A 379 30.28 -3.41 4.85
N TRP A 380 31.33 -3.15 5.63
CA TRP A 380 31.89 -1.81 5.83
C TRP A 380 33.25 -1.67 5.14
N ASP A 381 33.45 -0.56 4.43
CA ASP A 381 34.74 -0.16 3.90
C ASP A 381 35.35 0.95 4.76
N VAL A 382 36.27 0.56 5.64
CA VAL A 382 36.92 1.48 6.60
C VAL A 382 37.88 2.39 5.85
N GLN A 383 37.67 3.69 6.00
CA GLN A 383 38.46 4.74 5.36
C GLN A 383 39.59 5.21 6.28
N THR A 384 40.65 5.73 5.66
CA THR A 384 41.82 6.29 6.37
C THR A 384 41.46 7.43 7.33
N GLY A 385 40.33 8.11 7.11
CA GLY A 385 39.84 9.18 7.97
C GLY A 385 39.23 8.72 9.29
N GLY A 386 39.05 7.41 9.53
CA GLY A 386 38.46 6.86 10.76
C GLY A 386 36.93 6.74 10.74
N TYR A 387 36.34 6.67 9.56
CA TYR A 387 34.92 6.40 9.31
C TYR A 387 34.79 5.19 8.37
N ALA A 388 33.59 4.65 8.16
CA ALA A 388 33.36 3.59 7.20
C ALA A 388 32.18 3.90 6.27
N VAL A 389 32.25 3.40 5.03
CA VAL A 389 31.17 3.50 4.05
C VAL A 389 30.52 2.13 3.90
N HIS A 390 29.19 2.08 3.85
CA HIS A 390 28.48 0.81 3.64
C HIS A 390 28.64 0.36 2.19
N ARG A 391 28.90 -0.94 1.96
CA ARG A 391 29.20 -1.47 0.62
C ARG A 391 27.97 -1.81 -0.21
N GLU A 392 26.85 -2.08 0.45
CA GLU A 392 25.60 -2.54 -0.19
C GLU A 392 24.50 -1.47 -0.17
N ILE A 393 24.65 -0.44 0.67
CA ILE A 393 23.66 0.63 0.84
C ILE A 393 24.37 1.91 0.47
N GLU A 394 23.92 2.52 -0.63
CA GLU A 394 24.53 3.75 -1.15
C GLU A 394 24.45 4.87 -0.12
N ASP A 395 25.47 5.72 -0.13
CA ASP A 395 25.55 6.97 0.64
C ASP A 395 25.42 6.86 2.18
N VAL A 396 25.51 5.65 2.76
CA VAL A 396 25.54 5.43 4.22
C VAL A 396 26.97 5.47 4.76
N ILE A 397 27.20 6.32 5.75
CA ILE A 397 28.50 6.55 6.38
C ILE A 397 28.42 6.29 7.88
N LEU A 398 29.13 5.28 8.37
CA LEU A 398 29.34 5.06 9.80
C LEU A 398 30.41 6.01 10.32
N VAL A 399 30.07 6.82 11.31
CA VAL A 399 30.99 7.72 12.02
C VAL A 399 31.16 7.27 13.48
N PRO A 400 32.29 7.60 14.14
CA PRO A 400 32.48 7.28 15.54
C PRO A 400 31.49 7.99 16.48
N ALA A 401 31.35 7.47 17.70
CA ALA A 401 30.63 8.15 18.77
C ALA A 401 31.31 9.49 19.12
N GLY A 402 30.52 10.47 19.56
CA GLY A 402 31.01 11.82 19.86
C GLY A 402 31.39 12.63 18.61
N ALA A 403 31.00 12.20 17.42
CA ALA A 403 31.15 12.99 16.20
C ALA A 403 30.37 14.30 16.27
N GLU A 404 31.00 15.36 15.77
CA GLU A 404 30.49 16.73 15.68
C GLU A 404 30.19 17.06 14.22
N PHE A 405 29.00 17.59 13.97
CA PHE A 405 28.48 17.94 12.66
C PHE A 405 28.40 19.46 12.56
N SER A 406 28.91 20.04 11.46
CA SER A 406 28.88 21.48 11.21
C SER A 406 28.48 21.77 9.76
N LEU A 407 27.34 22.45 9.57
CA LEU A 407 26.93 22.99 8.28
C LEU A 407 27.84 24.12 7.83
N ARG A 408 28.29 24.93 8.78
CA ARG A 408 29.18 26.08 8.53
C ARG A 408 30.48 25.62 7.90
N ASP A 409 31.07 24.55 8.43
CA ASP A 409 32.36 24.01 7.97
C ASP A 409 32.22 22.94 6.90
N GLY A 410 30.98 22.50 6.62
CA GLY A 410 30.68 21.43 5.67
C GLY A 410 31.36 20.12 6.05
N SER A 411 31.42 19.78 7.34
CA SER A 411 32.12 18.59 7.81
C SER A 411 31.54 17.92 9.04
N VAL A 412 31.91 16.65 9.20
CA VAL A 412 31.75 15.85 10.40
C VAL A 412 33.14 15.52 10.94
N THR A 413 33.38 15.75 12.24
CA THR A 413 34.70 15.60 12.90
C THR A 413 34.60 14.82 14.22
N TRP A 414 35.68 14.19 14.66
CA TRP A 414 35.73 13.45 15.93
C TRP A 414 37.16 13.36 16.48
N GLY A 415 37.28 12.96 17.76
CA GLY A 415 38.57 12.77 18.44
C GLY A 415 39.42 14.05 18.48
N ASP A 416 38.81 15.17 18.87
CA ASP A 416 39.44 16.50 18.87
C ASP A 416 40.01 16.93 17.51
N GLY A 417 39.36 16.52 16.42
CA GLY A 417 39.75 16.83 15.04
C GLY A 417 40.72 15.82 14.42
N ALA A 418 40.98 14.69 15.07
CA ALA A 418 41.81 13.60 14.53
C ALA A 418 41.20 12.93 13.28
N GLY A 419 39.86 12.92 13.16
CA GLY A 419 39.15 12.39 12.01
C GLY A 419 38.16 13.39 11.41
N ARG A 420 37.94 13.31 10.10
CA ARG A 420 37.05 14.20 9.35
C ARG A 420 36.45 13.52 8.12
N VAL A 421 35.18 13.82 7.85
CA VAL A 421 34.53 13.57 6.55
C VAL A 421 33.74 14.80 6.11
N ALA A 422 33.61 15.01 4.81
CA ALA A 422 32.81 16.11 4.27
C ALA A 422 31.32 15.84 4.50
N LEU A 423 30.59 16.84 5.00
CA LEU A 423 29.14 16.80 5.16
C LEU A 423 28.49 17.05 3.80
N ARG A 424 27.61 16.15 3.36
CA ARG A 424 26.95 16.17 2.05
C ARG A 424 25.47 15.82 2.17
N ALA A 425 24.65 16.42 1.31
CA ALA A 425 23.20 16.29 1.30
C ALA A 425 22.68 14.90 0.91
N ASN A 426 23.42 14.16 0.10
CA ASN A 426 23.04 12.81 -0.33
C ASN A 426 23.44 11.72 0.67
N ASN A 427 24.24 12.06 1.68
CA ASN A 427 24.76 11.09 2.65
C ASN A 427 23.90 10.99 3.90
N THR A 428 23.72 9.76 4.39
CA THR A 428 23.17 9.47 5.71
C THR A 428 24.32 9.06 6.64
N TYR A 429 24.57 9.86 7.67
CA TYR A 429 25.60 9.57 8.66
C TYR A 429 24.97 8.80 9.81
N VAL A 430 25.57 7.67 10.18
CA VAL A 430 25.04 6.78 11.20
C VAL A 430 26.08 6.66 12.30
N THR A 431 25.64 6.82 13.53
CA THR A 431 26.45 6.59 14.73
C THR A 431 26.44 5.10 15.10
N PRO A 432 27.36 4.63 15.96
CA PRO A 432 27.46 3.20 16.25
C PRO A 432 26.23 2.59 16.93
N ASP A 433 25.41 3.39 17.63
CA ASP A 433 24.15 2.96 18.23
C ASP A 433 22.94 3.10 17.27
N GLY A 434 23.17 3.51 16.02
CA GLY A 434 22.17 3.56 14.96
C GLY A 434 21.46 4.90 14.78
N TYR A 435 21.79 5.93 15.57
CA TYR A 435 21.21 7.28 15.36
C TYR A 435 21.71 7.85 14.03
N GLN A 436 20.78 8.31 13.20
CA GLN A 436 21.09 8.80 11.86
C GLN A 436 21.05 10.33 11.83
N ILE A 437 21.92 10.94 11.02
CA ILE A 437 21.96 12.37 10.79
C ILE A 437 22.05 12.62 9.29
N GLU A 438 21.21 13.53 8.80
CA GLU A 438 21.11 13.90 7.40
C GLU A 438 21.06 15.43 7.27
N LEU A 439 21.41 15.93 6.09
CA LEU A 439 21.27 17.34 5.76
C LEU A 439 19.98 17.53 4.95
N LEU A 440 19.01 18.26 5.49
CA LEU A 440 17.69 18.45 4.87
C LEU A 440 17.47 19.91 4.45
N HIS A 441 16.96 20.09 3.23
CA HIS A 441 16.49 21.38 2.75
C HIS A 441 15.10 21.67 3.31
N LEU A 442 14.97 22.75 4.06
CA LEU A 442 13.69 23.22 4.59
C LEU A 442 12.99 24.05 3.52
N ALA A 443 12.38 23.39 2.53
CA ALA A 443 11.72 24.05 1.41
C ALA A 443 10.65 25.07 1.85
N ALA A 444 9.97 24.81 2.96
CA ALA A 444 8.99 25.72 3.57
C ALA A 444 9.61 27.01 4.17
N ASP A 445 10.93 27.02 4.39
CA ASP A 445 11.75 28.09 4.97
C ASP A 445 12.75 28.65 3.93
N GLY A 446 12.40 28.55 2.64
CA GLY A 446 13.22 29.06 1.53
C GLY A 446 14.45 28.19 1.24
N ALA A 447 15.61 28.83 1.03
CA ALA A 447 16.89 28.17 0.69
C ALA A 447 17.68 27.67 1.92
N GLN A 448 17.02 27.42 3.04
CA GLN A 448 17.66 27.02 4.28
C GLN A 448 17.90 25.51 4.37
N TRP A 449 19.04 25.15 4.94
CA TRP A 449 19.42 23.78 5.24
C TRP A 449 19.62 23.58 6.73
N THR A 450 19.31 22.38 7.21
CA THR A 450 19.50 22.01 8.63
C THR A 450 19.94 20.56 8.75
N LEU A 451 20.60 20.22 9.87
CA LEU A 451 20.79 18.84 10.28
C LEU A 451 19.48 18.28 10.80
N VAL A 452 19.12 17.08 10.35
CA VAL A 452 17.99 16.32 10.89
C VAL A 452 18.50 15.01 11.44
N GLY A 453 18.24 14.79 12.71
CA GLY A 453 18.55 13.54 13.38
C GLY A 453 17.35 12.61 13.42
N THR A 454 17.57 11.32 13.22
CA THR A 454 16.55 10.26 13.30
C THR A 454 16.98 9.25 14.36
N SER A 455 16.14 9.10 15.38
CA SER A 455 16.36 8.13 16.47
C SER A 455 16.30 6.70 15.93
N GLN A 456 17.14 5.82 16.47
CA GLN A 456 17.16 4.37 16.20
C GLN A 456 16.03 3.59 16.89
N HIS A 457 15.25 4.26 17.76
CA HIS A 457 14.19 3.63 18.54
C HIS A 457 12.83 3.97 17.93
N PRO A 458 12.26 3.08 17.11
CA PRO A 458 10.96 3.32 16.51
C PRO A 458 9.81 3.05 17.49
N THR A 459 8.64 3.54 17.12
CA THR A 459 7.36 3.06 17.63
C THR A 459 6.55 2.51 16.46
N GLU A 460 6.14 1.25 16.55
CA GLU A 460 5.17 0.68 15.62
C GLU A 460 3.76 0.99 16.10
N ALA A 461 2.97 1.64 15.24
CA ALA A 461 1.61 2.03 15.54
C ALA A 461 0.65 1.31 14.58
N HIS A 462 -0.33 0.61 15.16
CA HIS A 462 -1.39 -0.11 14.46
C HIS A 462 -2.73 0.57 14.70
N LYS A 463 -3.52 0.79 13.63
CA LYS A 463 -4.82 1.47 13.70
C LYS A 463 -5.91 0.61 13.06
N PRO A 464 -6.46 -0.36 13.80
CA PRO A 464 -7.50 -1.26 13.32
C PRO A 464 -8.90 -0.66 13.43
N ALA A 465 -9.88 -1.41 12.93
CA ALA A 465 -11.32 -1.21 13.16
C ALA A 465 -11.84 0.25 13.05
N THR A 466 -11.24 1.04 12.16
CA THR A 466 -11.57 2.47 12.03
C THR A 466 -12.65 2.68 10.97
N VAL A 467 -13.79 3.22 11.38
CA VAL A 467 -14.88 3.60 10.47
C VAL A 467 -14.44 4.62 9.42
N SER A 468 -15.16 4.66 8.29
CA SER A 468 -14.92 5.67 7.24
C SER A 468 -14.99 7.08 7.84
N GLY A 469 -14.01 7.93 7.53
CA GLY A 469 -13.85 9.25 8.13
C GLY A 469 -13.05 9.28 9.43
N GLY A 470 -12.80 8.14 10.10
CA GLY A 470 -11.99 8.08 11.33
C GLY A 470 -10.47 8.19 11.11
N GLY A 471 -10.04 8.48 9.88
CA GLY A 471 -8.64 8.73 9.54
C GLY A 471 -7.73 7.50 9.67
N LYS A 472 -8.16 6.33 9.19
CA LYS A 472 -7.36 5.09 9.23
C LYS A 472 -6.00 5.27 8.57
N SER A 473 -5.98 5.86 7.37
CA SER A 473 -4.76 6.08 6.59
C SER A 473 -3.93 7.29 7.08
N GLU A 474 -4.49 8.16 7.92
CA GLU A 474 -3.77 9.35 8.41
C GLU A 474 -2.57 8.97 9.29
N ILE A 475 -2.57 7.76 9.87
CA ILE A 475 -1.46 7.26 10.70
C ILE A 475 -0.12 7.18 9.96
N SER A 476 -0.15 7.00 8.64
CA SER A 476 1.04 6.86 7.79
C SER A 476 1.19 8.03 6.82
N LYS A 477 0.39 9.09 6.96
CA LYS A 477 0.44 10.26 6.09
C LYS A 477 1.58 11.18 6.52
N ASN A 478 2.19 11.87 5.56
CA ASN A 478 3.26 12.80 5.85
C ASN A 478 2.74 14.01 6.64
N ILE A 479 3.29 14.22 7.85
CA ILE A 479 2.93 15.35 8.70
C ILE A 479 3.43 16.69 8.14
N THR A 480 4.47 16.69 7.29
CA THR A 480 5.03 17.94 6.75
C THR A 480 4.06 18.67 5.82
N ASP A 481 3.11 17.95 5.20
CA ASP A 481 2.06 18.56 4.37
C ASP A 481 1.06 19.39 5.21
N ALA A 482 1.06 19.20 6.53
CA ALA A 482 0.21 19.92 7.47
C ALA A 482 0.92 21.12 8.14
N PHE A 483 2.18 21.39 7.81
CA PHE A 483 2.93 22.48 8.43
C PHE A 483 2.39 23.84 7.98
N VAL A 484 2.35 24.79 8.91
CA VAL A 484 1.98 26.19 8.65
C VAL A 484 3.17 27.07 9.00
N THR A 485 3.64 27.86 8.05
CA THR A 485 4.73 28.83 8.27
C THR A 485 4.15 30.13 8.83
N GLY A 486 4.57 30.50 10.04
CA GLY A 486 4.19 31.74 10.72
C GLY A 486 5.40 32.60 11.08
N SER A 487 5.14 33.74 11.72
CA SER A 487 6.16 34.65 12.25
C SER A 487 6.25 34.53 13.77
N ALA A 488 7.44 34.74 14.32
CA ALA A 488 7.62 34.90 15.76
C ALA A 488 6.94 36.20 16.23
N TYR A 489 6.16 36.11 17.30
CA TYR A 489 5.37 37.24 17.81
C TYR A 489 6.23 38.18 18.67
N VAL A 490 6.03 39.49 18.47
CA VAL A 490 6.65 40.57 19.25
C VAL A 490 5.55 41.56 19.62
N GLU A 491 5.44 41.90 20.91
CA GLU A 491 4.46 42.87 21.40
C GLU A 491 5.06 44.29 21.39
N ASP A 492 6.18 44.46 22.10
CA ASP A 492 7.00 45.67 22.07
C ASP A 492 8.45 45.24 21.90
N PHE A 493 9.01 45.51 20.73
CA PHE A 493 10.35 45.04 20.38
C PHE A 493 11.43 45.48 21.37
N THR A 494 11.32 46.69 21.94
CA THR A 494 12.34 47.18 22.87
C THR A 494 12.21 46.50 24.23
N ALA A 495 10.98 46.41 24.75
CA ALA A 495 10.72 45.78 26.03
C ALA A 495 10.96 44.26 26.00
N ASP A 496 10.53 43.60 24.93
CA ASP A 496 10.71 42.17 24.74
C ASP A 496 12.20 41.81 24.58
N LEU A 497 12.95 42.57 23.76
CA LEU A 497 14.38 42.31 23.57
C LEU A 497 15.19 42.57 24.85
N ALA A 498 14.78 43.52 25.69
CA ALA A 498 15.39 43.73 27.00
C ALA A 498 15.17 42.55 27.94
N GLN A 499 13.97 41.94 27.92
CA GLN A 499 13.70 40.71 28.69
C GLN A 499 14.52 39.52 28.15
N VAL A 500 14.59 39.37 26.82
CA VAL A 500 15.44 38.34 26.18
C VAL A 500 16.89 38.50 26.60
N ALA A 501 17.43 39.72 26.60
CA ALA A 501 18.80 39.99 27.05
C ALA A 501 19.02 39.58 28.51
N GLY A 502 18.09 39.94 29.40
CA GLY A 502 18.14 39.51 30.81
C GLY A 502 18.13 37.99 31.00
N ILE A 503 17.45 37.24 30.11
CA ILE A 503 17.48 35.77 30.12
C ILE A 503 18.81 35.24 29.57
N VAL A 504 19.30 35.79 28.46
CA VAL A 504 20.56 35.38 27.82
C VAL A 504 21.76 35.54 28.75
N GLU A 505 21.79 36.61 29.54
CA GLU A 505 22.88 36.95 30.46
C GLU A 505 22.77 36.26 31.83
N ARG A 506 21.66 35.57 32.12
CA ARG A 506 21.41 34.93 33.41
C ARG A 506 22.39 33.76 33.65
N ASP A 507 22.87 33.66 34.88
CA ASP A 507 23.54 32.43 35.35
C ASP A 507 22.51 31.33 35.64
N PHE A 508 22.69 30.20 34.97
CA PHE A 508 21.82 29.03 35.06
C PHE A 508 22.40 27.91 35.92
N SER A 509 23.59 28.10 36.49
CA SER A 509 24.34 27.07 37.21
C SER A 509 23.66 26.61 38.51
N ASN A 510 22.82 27.47 39.11
CA ASN A 510 22.15 27.25 40.40
C ASN A 510 20.72 26.68 40.30
N ARG A 511 20.33 26.16 39.12
CA ARG A 511 18.94 25.77 38.85
C ARG A 511 18.53 24.43 39.43
N PHE A 512 19.47 23.51 39.63
CA PHE A 512 19.14 22.13 40.01
C PHE A 512 18.87 21.99 41.51
N VAL A 513 18.01 21.03 41.87
CA VAL A 513 17.78 20.66 43.28
C VAL A 513 18.93 19.87 43.89
N ASP A 514 19.75 19.24 43.05
CA ASP A 514 20.93 18.48 43.45
C ASP A 514 22.24 19.28 43.26
N ASP A 515 23.38 18.65 43.53
CA ASP A 515 24.70 19.27 43.41
C ASP A 515 25.19 19.40 41.95
N THR A 516 24.34 19.13 40.96
CA THR A 516 24.70 19.26 39.54
C THR A 516 24.89 20.73 39.16
N VAL A 517 25.99 21.02 38.47
CA VAL A 517 26.29 22.37 37.99
C VAL A 517 26.55 22.36 36.49
N ASP A 518 25.94 23.29 35.76
CA ASP A 518 26.13 23.46 34.32
C ASP A 518 26.30 24.94 33.99
N HIS A 519 27.53 25.29 33.61
CA HIS A 519 27.97 26.66 33.35
C HIS A 519 27.92 27.05 31.87
N ARG A 520 27.46 26.18 30.97
CA ARG A 520 27.44 26.49 29.54
C ARG A 520 26.54 27.70 29.27
N PRO A 521 27.05 28.79 28.68
CA PRO A 521 26.23 29.96 28.34
C PRO A 521 25.08 29.61 27.41
N LEU A 522 23.97 30.37 27.46
CA LEU A 522 22.77 30.11 26.65
C LEU A 522 23.10 30.07 25.14
N LEU A 523 23.87 31.05 24.66
CA LEU A 523 24.22 31.20 23.25
C LEU A 523 25.42 30.35 22.80
N SER A 524 26.10 29.63 23.68
CA SER A 524 27.26 28.78 23.33
C SER A 524 26.91 27.69 22.31
N ASP A 525 27.80 27.43 21.35
CA ASP A 525 27.65 26.34 20.36
C ASP A 525 27.65 24.95 21.01
N GLU A 526 28.26 24.81 22.20
CA GLU A 526 28.21 23.59 23.03
C GLU A 526 26.83 23.35 23.67
N ARG A 527 25.91 24.32 23.55
CA ARG A 527 24.56 24.27 24.08
C ARG A 527 23.54 24.18 22.95
N SER A 528 22.97 23.00 22.74
CA SER A 528 21.99 22.77 21.66
C SER A 528 20.67 23.52 21.89
N MET A 529 19.93 23.75 20.81
CA MET A 529 18.57 24.32 20.89
C MET A 529 17.67 23.56 21.87
N GLY A 530 17.65 22.23 21.77
CA GLY A 530 16.84 21.40 22.66
C GLY A 530 17.20 21.56 24.14
N SER A 531 18.48 21.76 24.45
CA SER A 531 18.92 22.03 25.84
C SER A 531 18.51 23.41 26.35
N VAL A 532 18.37 24.41 25.46
CA VAL A 532 17.83 25.75 25.80
C VAL A 532 16.31 25.67 26.01
N ILE A 533 15.60 24.88 25.20
CA ILE A 533 14.17 24.61 25.43
C ILE A 533 13.98 23.93 26.80
N LYS A 534 14.78 22.89 27.11
CA LYS A 534 14.75 22.24 28.43
C LYS A 534 15.06 23.23 29.56
N LEU A 535 16.04 24.12 29.36
CA LEU A 535 16.40 25.14 30.34
C LEU A 535 15.25 26.08 30.68
N LEU A 536 14.42 26.43 29.69
CA LEU A 536 13.31 27.37 29.85
C LEU A 536 11.94 26.70 30.05
N THR A 537 11.94 25.39 30.33
CA THR A 537 10.76 24.60 30.62
C THR A 537 10.79 24.13 32.07
N PRO A 538 9.74 24.38 32.88
CA PRO A 538 9.69 23.91 34.26
C PRO A 538 9.94 22.40 34.37
N SER A 539 10.69 22.00 35.40
CA SER A 539 11.08 20.61 35.63
C SER A 539 11.15 20.31 37.13
N SER A 540 10.85 19.07 37.51
CA SER A 540 11.07 18.56 38.87
C SER A 540 12.55 18.51 39.25
N ASP A 541 13.46 18.55 38.27
CA ASP A 541 14.89 18.60 38.51
C ASP A 541 15.36 20.00 38.96
N PHE A 542 14.50 21.02 38.85
CA PHE A 542 14.84 22.41 39.17
C PHE A 542 14.28 22.86 40.51
N THR A 543 14.94 23.83 41.14
CA THR A 543 14.48 24.43 42.39
C THR A 543 13.14 25.14 42.20
N ASP A 544 12.32 25.18 43.26
CA ASP A 544 11.03 25.88 43.24
C ASP A 544 11.18 27.36 42.89
N GLU A 545 12.26 28.01 43.34
CA GLU A 545 12.58 29.40 42.98
C GLU A 545 12.83 29.55 41.48
N TYR A 546 13.59 28.62 40.88
CA TYR A 546 13.87 28.65 39.44
C TYR A 546 12.62 28.38 38.61
N ASN A 547 11.79 27.40 39.01
CA ASN A 547 10.52 27.12 38.37
C ASN A 547 9.55 28.32 38.47
N GLY A 548 9.48 28.99 39.63
CA GLY A 548 8.69 30.21 39.79
C GLY A 548 9.17 31.35 38.89
N TRP A 549 10.49 31.50 38.70
CA TRP A 549 11.04 32.43 37.71
C TRP A 549 10.66 32.04 36.27
N LEU A 550 10.76 30.76 35.90
CA LEU A 550 10.37 30.27 34.56
C LEU A 550 8.90 30.50 34.23
N GLU A 551 8.01 30.36 35.21
CA GLU A 551 6.56 30.60 35.06
C GLU A 551 6.24 32.09 34.87
N ALA A 552 7.07 32.99 35.41
CA ALA A 552 6.90 34.43 35.27
C ALA A 552 7.30 34.96 33.88
N ILE A 553 8.05 34.18 33.08
CA ILE A 553 8.48 34.59 31.74
C ILE A 553 7.33 34.41 30.73
N PRO A 554 6.90 35.47 30.01
CA PRO A 554 5.89 35.35 28.97
C PRO A 554 6.28 34.37 27.87
N ASN A 555 5.30 33.63 27.33
CA ASN A 555 5.57 32.60 26.32
C ASN A 555 6.19 33.15 25.03
N HIS A 556 5.77 34.34 24.57
CA HIS A 556 6.36 34.96 23.37
C HIS A 556 7.82 35.36 23.61
N VAL A 557 8.19 35.79 24.82
CA VAL A 557 9.58 36.07 25.18
C VAL A 557 10.43 34.78 25.14
N LYS A 558 9.90 33.64 25.62
CA LYS A 558 10.59 32.33 25.48
C LYS A 558 10.79 31.97 24.01
N GLU A 559 9.77 32.15 23.18
CA GLU A 559 9.86 31.93 21.73
C GLU A 559 10.95 32.81 21.10
N LEU A 560 11.02 34.09 21.45
CA LEU A 560 12.07 35.00 20.99
C LEU A 560 13.47 34.56 21.44
N VAL A 561 13.64 34.04 22.66
CA VAL A 561 14.92 33.45 23.08
C VAL A 561 15.31 32.28 22.17
N PHE A 562 14.36 31.42 21.78
CA PHE A 562 14.63 30.31 20.85
C PHE A 562 14.96 30.81 19.44
N VAL A 563 14.29 31.85 18.95
CA VAL A 563 14.63 32.49 17.67
C VAL A 563 16.06 33.05 17.72
N VAL A 564 16.40 33.79 18.79
CA VAL A 564 17.77 34.31 18.98
C VAL A 564 18.77 33.18 19.01
N LYS A 565 18.53 32.12 19.78
CA LYS A 565 19.44 30.96 19.84
C LYS A 565 19.58 30.26 18.48
N ARG A 566 18.51 30.18 17.67
CA ARG A 566 18.52 29.48 16.38
C ARG A 566 19.39 30.20 15.35
N PHE A 567 19.34 31.53 15.34
CA PHE A 567 20.00 32.36 14.34
C PHE A 567 21.31 32.99 14.82
N TYR A 568 21.62 32.91 16.12
CA TYR A 568 22.85 33.42 16.70
C TYR A 568 24.08 32.94 15.94
N ARG A 569 25.04 33.84 15.78
CA ARG A 569 26.36 33.52 15.24
C ARG A 569 27.44 33.96 16.22
N PRO A 570 28.48 33.13 16.47
CA PRO A 570 29.59 33.47 17.36
C PRO A 570 30.25 34.82 17.05
N GLU A 571 30.34 35.18 15.77
CA GLU A 571 30.93 36.46 15.35
C GLU A 571 30.15 37.70 15.84
N TRP A 572 28.89 37.57 16.24
CA TRP A 572 28.11 38.67 16.81
C TRP A 572 28.51 38.97 18.26
N GLY A 573 29.06 37.98 18.97
CA GLY A 573 29.45 38.12 20.37
C GLY A 573 28.31 38.68 21.23
N THR A 574 28.58 39.77 21.93
CA THR A 574 27.59 40.49 22.77
C THR A 574 26.68 41.43 21.98
N ASP A 575 26.96 41.71 20.71
CA ASP A 575 26.15 42.61 19.85
C ASP A 575 25.02 41.87 19.08
N TRP A 576 24.67 40.66 19.49
CA TRP A 576 23.63 39.85 18.82
C TRP A 576 22.29 40.59 18.67
N ALA A 577 21.95 41.48 19.61
CA ALA A 577 20.70 42.22 19.62
C ALA A 577 20.54 43.14 18.38
N SER A 578 21.64 43.67 17.82
CA SER A 578 21.61 44.58 16.66
C SER A 578 21.16 43.87 15.36
N HIS A 579 21.19 42.54 15.34
CA HIS A 579 20.84 41.71 14.19
C HIS A 579 19.36 41.32 14.14
N PHE A 580 18.57 41.65 15.16
CA PHE A 580 17.13 41.41 15.19
C PHE A 580 16.37 42.73 15.08
N SER A 581 15.22 42.74 14.39
CA SER A 581 14.40 43.93 14.24
C SER A 581 12.95 43.58 13.88
N VAL A 582 12.04 44.53 14.11
CA VAL A 582 10.70 44.52 13.52
C VAL A 582 10.60 45.63 12.46
N PRO A 583 10.05 45.34 11.27
CA PRO A 583 9.89 46.36 10.24
C PRO A 583 8.78 47.34 10.63
N LYS A 584 9.02 48.64 10.47
CA LYS A 584 7.94 49.63 10.58
C LYS A 584 7.04 49.57 9.35
N ILE A 585 5.85 49.01 9.49
CA ILE A 585 4.87 48.87 8.41
C ILE A 585 3.73 49.86 8.68
N ASN A 586 3.44 50.74 7.72
CA ASN A 586 2.40 51.79 7.84
C ASN A 586 2.58 52.71 9.07
N GLY A 587 3.82 52.97 9.47
CA GLY A 587 4.14 53.84 10.61
C GLY A 587 3.90 53.20 11.99
N ARG A 588 3.55 51.91 12.05
CA ARG A 588 3.47 51.13 13.28
C ARG A 588 4.69 50.22 13.36
N ALA A 589 5.28 50.15 14.56
CA ALA A 589 6.32 49.20 14.88
C ALA A 589 5.76 47.78 14.84
#